data_AF-G3A425-F1
#
_entry.id   AF-G3A425-F1
#
_cell.length_a   1.000
_cell.length_b   1.000
_cell.length_c   1.000
_cell.angle_alpha   90.00
_cell.angle_beta   90.00
_cell.angle_gamma   90.00
#
_symmetry.space_group_name_H-M   'P 1'
#
loop_
_entity.id
_entity.type
_entity.pdbx_description
1 polymer ?
#
loop_
_entity_poly.entity_id
_entity_poly.type
_entity_poly.pdbx_seq_one_letter_code
_entity_poly.pdbx_strand_id
1 'polypeptide(L)'
;MSSLPPLHSLTSEQPVVICRQFAAEQIERLKSGDKQLVLVVEHYQPPRNASAGLYVTAPNRASRIATAARIGIYPDQPSANAQQRFLLHPSEYAGAVQADRVCLSVGFYRETELPRGGKASIGLDLADAPR
;
A
#
# COMPACT_ATOMS: atom_id res chain seq x y z
N MET A 1 3.89 22.95 -4.30
CA MET A 1 3.13 22.51 -3.10
C MET A 1 2.86 21.03 -3.27
N SER A 2 3.64 20.14 -2.63
CA SER A 2 3.36 18.70 -2.70
C SER A 2 2.17 18.38 -1.82
N SER A 3 1.02 18.14 -2.43
CA SER A 3 -0.12 17.54 -1.74
C SER A 3 0.28 16.12 -1.33
N LEU A 4 0.26 15.83 -0.02
CA LEU A 4 0.37 14.45 0.48
C LEU A 4 -0.65 13.55 -0.24
N PRO A 5 -0.33 12.28 -0.50
CA PRO A 5 -1.26 11.38 -1.14
C PRO A 5 -2.54 11.24 -0.28
N PRO A 6 -3.73 11.09 -0.90
CA PRO A 6 -4.96 10.88 -0.18
C PRO A 6 -4.85 9.58 0.62
N LEU A 7 -4.98 9.71 1.94
CA LEU A 7 -4.89 8.60 2.87
C LEU A 7 -6.25 7.92 3.02
N HIS A 8 -6.20 6.61 3.22
CA HIS A 8 -7.34 5.77 3.49
C HIS A 8 -7.15 5.10 4.85
N SER A 9 -8.21 5.03 5.64
CA SER A 9 -8.19 4.31 6.91
C SER A 9 -8.42 2.82 6.66
N LEU A 10 -7.44 2.00 7.01
CA LEU A 10 -7.50 0.54 6.99
C LEU A 10 -7.66 0.04 8.43
N THR A 11 -8.51 -0.97 8.64
CA THR A 11 -8.65 -1.64 9.94
C THR A 11 -8.34 -3.14 9.83
N SER A 12 -8.04 -3.79 10.96
CA SER A 12 -7.72 -5.22 10.97
C SER A 12 -8.91 -6.10 10.56
N GLU A 13 -10.13 -5.58 10.61
CA GLU A 13 -11.38 -6.27 10.32
C GLU A 13 -11.69 -6.38 8.82
N GLN A 14 -11.35 -5.37 8.03
CA GLN A 14 -11.73 -5.29 6.61
C GLN A 14 -10.60 -4.70 5.76
N PRO A 15 -10.27 -5.32 4.61
CA PRO A 15 -9.38 -4.68 3.65
C PRO A 15 -10.06 -3.46 3.03
N VAL A 16 -9.24 -2.54 2.52
CA VAL A 16 -9.69 -1.38 1.76
C VAL A 16 -9.16 -1.44 0.34
N VAL A 17 -9.88 -0.81 -0.59
CA VAL A 17 -9.38 -0.56 -1.94
C VAL A 17 -8.95 0.90 -2.00
N ILE A 18 -7.67 1.12 -2.30
CA ILE A 18 -7.10 2.45 -2.47
C ILE A 18 -6.86 2.69 -3.95
N CYS A 19 -7.44 3.76 -4.49
CA CYS A 19 -7.24 4.17 -5.88
C CYS A 19 -6.54 5.51 -5.91
N ARG A 20 -5.45 5.60 -6.67
CA ARG A 20 -4.71 6.84 -6.87
C ARG A 20 -4.62 7.15 -8.35
N GLN A 21 -5.12 8.33 -8.73
CA GLN A 21 -4.90 8.88 -10.06
C GLN A 21 -3.47 9.40 -10.15
N PHE A 22 -2.85 9.16 -11.30
CA PHE A 22 -1.54 9.68 -11.66
C PHE A 22 -1.63 10.32 -13.04
N ALA A 23 -0.74 11.27 -13.35
CA ALA A 23 -0.67 11.83 -14.68
C ALA A 23 -0.34 10.71 -15.70
N ALA A 24 -0.82 10.83 -16.94
CA ALA A 24 -0.59 9.81 -17.97
C ALA A 24 0.91 9.51 -18.18
N GLU A 25 1.76 10.54 -18.15
CA GLU A 25 3.23 10.36 -18.22
C GLU A 25 3.77 9.51 -17.06
N GLN A 26 3.24 9.70 -15.84
CA GLN A 26 3.65 8.91 -14.68
C GLN A 26 3.20 7.46 -14.78
N ILE A 27 2.01 7.20 -15.35
CA ILE A 27 1.52 5.85 -15.63
C ILE A 27 2.41 5.15 -16.67
N GLU A 28 2.79 5.84 -17.74
CA GLU A 28 3.69 5.26 -18.75
C GLU A 28 5.08 4.97 -18.17
N ARG A 29 5.62 5.87 -17.34
CA ARG A 29 6.89 5.63 -16.62
C ARG A 29 6.79 4.50 -15.60
N LEU A 30 5.62 4.28 -15.01
CA LEU A 30 5.37 3.14 -14.13
C LEU A 30 5.33 1.83 -14.94
N LYS A 31 4.75 1.84 -16.15
CA LYS A 31 4.71 0.68 -17.06
C LYS A 31 6.08 0.34 -17.66
N SER A 32 6.90 1.35 -17.98
CA SER A 32 8.27 1.15 -18.48
C SER A 32 9.24 0.66 -17.41
N GLY A 33 8.88 0.82 -16.13
CA GLY A 33 9.75 0.49 -15.00
C GLY A 33 10.65 1.64 -14.54
N ASP A 34 10.53 2.84 -15.12
CA ASP A 34 11.28 4.04 -14.69
C ASP A 34 10.79 4.59 -13.35
N LYS A 35 9.55 4.26 -12.97
CA LYS A 35 8.97 4.54 -11.66
C LYS A 35 8.50 3.25 -11.01
N GLN A 36 8.48 3.27 -9.69
CA GLN A 36 7.92 2.20 -8.85
C GLN A 36 6.78 2.74 -8.00
N LEU A 37 5.78 1.88 -7.80
CA LEU A 37 4.67 2.17 -6.91
C LEU A 37 5.09 1.97 -5.46
N VAL A 38 4.67 2.89 -4.59
CA VAL A 38 5.01 2.88 -3.17
C VAL A 38 3.73 2.79 -2.34
N LEU A 39 3.65 1.82 -1.45
CA LEU A 39 2.68 1.86 -0.36
C LEU A 39 3.24 2.74 0.75
N VAL A 40 2.47 3.76 1.12
CA VAL A 40 2.79 4.68 2.19
C VAL A 40 1.93 4.33 3.40
N VAL A 41 2.53 4.16 4.57
CA VAL A 41 1.85 4.03 5.85
C VAL A 41 2.24 5.23 6.70
N GLU A 42 1.31 6.14 6.90
CA GLU A 42 1.55 7.40 7.62
C GLU A 42 1.46 7.23 9.12
N HIS A 43 0.45 6.49 9.57
CA HIS A 43 0.22 6.18 10.97
C HIS A 43 -0.21 4.72 11.12
N TYR A 44 0.31 4.03 12.12
CA TYR A 44 -0.16 2.71 12.52
C TYR A 44 -0.42 2.68 14.03
N GLN A 45 -1.70 2.47 14.35
CA GLN A 45 -2.20 2.30 15.72
C GLN A 45 -2.41 0.81 15.99
N PRO A 46 -1.44 0.13 16.63
CA PRO A 46 -1.58 -1.27 17.00
C PRO A 46 -2.56 -1.44 18.17
N PRO A 47 -3.30 -2.54 18.24
CA PRO A 47 -4.18 -2.83 19.37
C PRO A 47 -3.40 -3.22 20.64
N ARG A 48 -2.13 -3.64 20.53
CA ARG A 48 -1.27 -4.09 21.65
C ARG A 48 0.21 -3.70 21.51
N ASN A 49 0.51 -2.48 21.05
CA ASN A 49 1.89 -2.02 20.77
C ASN A 49 2.75 -3.05 20.00
N ALA A 50 2.14 -3.80 19.08
CA ALA A 50 2.74 -4.92 18.37
C ALA A 50 2.86 -4.58 16.88
N SER A 51 3.90 -5.09 16.23
CA SER A 51 4.01 -5.08 14.78
C SER A 51 2.92 -5.93 14.13
N ALA A 52 2.66 -5.68 12.86
CA ALA A 52 1.72 -6.45 12.06
C ALA A 52 2.23 -6.63 10.64
N GLY A 53 1.61 -7.55 9.89
CA GLY A 53 1.79 -7.64 8.45
C GLY A 53 0.64 -6.95 7.72
N LEU A 54 0.93 -6.33 6.59
CA LEU A 54 -0.05 -5.96 5.56
C LEU A 54 0.14 -6.87 4.35
N TYR A 55 -0.96 -7.21 3.70
CA TYR A 55 -0.93 -7.72 2.33
C TYR A 55 -1.42 -6.65 1.36
N VAL A 56 -0.81 -6.59 0.19
CA VAL A 56 -1.20 -5.70 -0.92
C VAL A 56 -1.46 -6.56 -2.14
N THR A 57 -2.58 -6.37 -2.80
CA THR A 57 -2.93 -7.16 -3.98
C THR A 57 -3.67 -6.33 -5.02
N ALA A 58 -3.47 -6.64 -6.29
CA ALA A 58 -4.30 -6.10 -7.36
C ALA A 58 -5.74 -6.62 -7.21
N PRO A 59 -6.77 -5.76 -7.16
CA PRO A 59 -8.16 -6.17 -7.08
C PRO A 59 -8.50 -6.98 -8.35
N ASN A 60 -8.63 -8.29 -8.16
CA ASN A 60 -8.62 -9.23 -9.27
C ASN A 60 -9.94 -9.22 -10.04
N ARG A 61 -9.87 -9.14 -11.36
CA ARG A 61 -10.90 -9.68 -12.25
C ARG A 61 -10.51 -11.14 -12.53
N ALA A 62 -11.19 -12.07 -11.86
CA ALA A 62 -11.10 -13.53 -12.04
C ALA A 62 -9.80 -14.22 -11.56
N SER A 63 -9.86 -14.76 -10.33
CA SER A 63 -9.28 -16.04 -9.87
C SER A 63 -7.85 -16.47 -10.25
N ARG A 64 -6.97 -15.59 -10.75
CA ARG A 64 -5.52 -15.83 -10.73
C ARG A 64 -4.96 -15.40 -9.39
N ILE A 65 -4.11 -16.22 -8.79
CA ILE A 65 -3.37 -15.90 -7.57
C ILE A 65 -2.57 -14.62 -7.87
N ALA A 66 -3.13 -13.46 -7.51
CA ALA A 66 -2.44 -12.20 -7.66
C ALA A 66 -1.26 -12.24 -6.69
N THR A 67 -0.04 -12.02 -7.19
CA THR A 67 1.14 -11.89 -6.36
C THR A 67 0.85 -10.82 -5.31
N ALA A 68 0.78 -11.23 -4.04
CA ALA A 68 0.48 -10.32 -2.95
C ALA A 68 1.81 -9.87 -2.33
N ALA A 69 2.03 -8.56 -2.25
CA ALA A 69 3.11 -8.04 -1.43
C ALA A 69 2.79 -8.34 0.04
N ARG A 70 3.80 -8.75 0.83
CA ARG A 70 3.69 -8.91 2.28
C ARG A 70 4.65 -7.95 2.95
N ILE A 71 4.10 -7.04 3.74
CA ILE A 71 4.83 -5.90 4.30
C ILE A 71 4.74 -5.95 5.82
N GLY A 72 5.87 -5.89 6.52
CA GLY A 72 5.88 -5.68 7.97
C GLY A 72 5.69 -4.20 8.29
N ILE A 73 4.74 -3.89 9.17
CA ILE A 73 4.53 -2.56 9.74
C ILE A 73 4.77 -2.58 11.25
N TYR A 74 5.35 -1.49 11.75
CA TYR A 74 5.74 -1.35 13.15
C TYR A 74 4.94 -0.22 13.81
N PRO A 75 4.64 -0.31 15.13
CA PRO A 75 4.00 0.77 15.88
C PRO A 75 4.70 2.11 15.65
N ASP A 76 3.93 3.20 15.70
CA ASP A 76 4.48 4.55 15.63
C ASP A 76 5.62 4.71 16.66
N GLN A 77 6.84 4.94 16.16
CA GLN A 77 7.99 5.20 17.02
C GLN A 77 7.87 6.62 17.60
N PRO A 78 8.48 6.91 18.76
CA PRO A 78 8.39 8.22 19.41
C PRO A 78 8.94 9.39 18.57
N SER A 79 9.60 9.12 17.43
CA SER A 79 9.80 10.12 16.38
C SER A 79 8.46 10.35 15.65
N ALA A 80 7.75 11.40 16.06
CA ALA A 80 6.38 11.76 15.66
C ALA A 80 6.07 11.90 14.15
N ASN A 81 6.99 11.59 13.23
CA ASN A 81 6.88 11.80 11.78
C ASN A 81 7.50 10.68 10.91
N ALA A 82 7.79 9.49 11.44
CA ALA A 82 8.40 8.43 10.63
C ALA A 82 7.36 7.70 9.76
N GLN A 83 6.92 8.35 8.67
CA GLN A 83 6.18 7.69 7.60
C GLN A 83 6.95 6.44 7.14
N GLN A 84 6.28 5.30 7.10
CA GLN A 84 6.85 4.05 6.58
C GLN A 84 6.50 3.94 5.09
N ARG A 85 7.51 3.74 4.23
CA ARG A 85 7.36 3.69 2.76
C ARG A 85 7.88 2.36 2.24
N PHE A 86 7.08 1.67 1.44
CA PHE A 86 7.39 0.34 0.94
C PHE A 86 7.30 0.31 -0.58
N LEU A 87 8.42 0.03 -1.25
CA LEU A 87 8.46 -0.17 -2.69
C LEU A 87 7.75 -1.48 -3.03
N LEU A 88 6.82 -1.43 -3.97
CA LEU A 88 6.15 -2.60 -4.50
C LEU A 88 6.88 -3.09 -5.73
N HIS A 89 7.03 -4.41 -5.87
CA HIS A 89 7.57 -5.01 -7.07
C HIS A 89 6.53 -4.95 -8.20
N PRO A 90 6.92 -4.69 -9.47
CA PRO A 90 5.96 -4.60 -10.58
C PRO A 90 4.99 -5.77 -10.70
N SER A 91 5.43 -6.99 -10.38
CA SER A 91 4.56 -8.19 -10.39
C SER A 91 3.43 -8.17 -9.35
N GLU A 92 3.51 -7.31 -8.34
CA GLU A 92 2.52 -7.18 -7.26
C GLU A 92 1.37 -6.25 -7.64
N TYR A 93 1.58 -5.34 -8.60
CA TYR A 93 0.59 -4.34 -8.99
C TYR A 93 0.35 -4.22 -10.51
N ALA A 94 1.06 -4.96 -11.38
CA ALA A 94 0.90 -4.84 -12.83
C ALA A 94 -0.56 -4.97 -13.29
N GLY A 95 -1.33 -5.90 -12.71
CA GLY A 95 -2.75 -6.09 -13.02
C GLY A 95 -3.69 -5.00 -12.48
N ALA A 96 -3.19 -4.09 -11.65
CA ALA A 96 -3.94 -2.99 -11.05
C ALA A 96 -3.75 -1.64 -11.77
N VAL A 97 -2.79 -1.55 -12.70
CA VAL A 97 -2.52 -0.33 -13.47
C VAL A 97 -3.57 -0.15 -14.55
N GLN A 98 -4.26 0.99 -14.52
CA GLN A 98 -5.24 1.41 -15.53
C GLN A 98 -4.67 2.59 -16.33
N ALA A 99 -5.48 3.18 -17.21
CA ALA A 99 -5.05 4.28 -18.07
C ALA A 99 -4.69 5.56 -17.29
N ASP A 100 -5.42 5.87 -16.21
CA ASP A 100 -5.30 7.12 -15.45
C ASP A 100 -5.06 6.92 -13.95
N ARG A 101 -5.01 5.66 -13.48
CA ARG A 101 -4.98 5.34 -12.05
C ARG A 101 -4.39 3.97 -11.77
N VAL A 102 -4.04 3.76 -10.51
CA VAL A 102 -3.75 2.44 -9.94
C VAL A 102 -4.68 2.21 -8.76
N CYS A 103 -5.31 1.03 -8.72
CA CYS A 103 -6.18 0.62 -7.61
C CYS A 103 -5.65 -0.65 -6.96
N LEU A 104 -5.35 -0.63 -5.66
CA LEU A 104 -4.86 -1.78 -4.91
C LEU A 104 -5.78 -2.10 -3.74
N SER A 105 -5.95 -3.38 -3.45
CA SER A 105 -6.55 -3.83 -2.19
C SER A 105 -5.45 -4.03 -1.16
N VAL A 106 -5.63 -3.44 0.01
CA VAL A 106 -4.69 -3.55 1.14
C VAL A 106 -5.46 -4.05 2.34
N GLY A 107 -4.90 -5.00 3.07
CA GLY A 107 -5.48 -5.53 4.30
C GLY A 107 -4.41 -5.98 5.28
N PHE A 108 -4.80 -6.20 6.53
CA PHE A 108 -3.91 -6.82 7.50
C PHE A 108 -3.75 -8.32 7.23
N TYR A 109 -2.51 -8.79 7.29
CA TYR A 109 -2.14 -10.18 7.11
C TYR A 109 -2.51 -11.02 8.35
N ARG A 110 -3.38 -12.02 8.16
CA ARG A 110 -3.93 -12.87 9.22
C ARG A 110 -3.27 -14.25 9.20
N GLU A 111 -2.12 -14.40 9.85
CA GLU A 111 -1.54 -15.73 10.13
C GLU A 111 -2.14 -16.37 11.39
N THR A 112 -2.48 -15.54 12.39
CA THR A 112 -3.23 -15.90 13.60
C THR A 112 -4.33 -14.84 13.83
N GLU A 113 -5.26 -15.07 14.76
CA GLU A 113 -6.30 -14.09 15.11
C GLU A 113 -5.67 -12.74 15.47
N LEU A 114 -5.67 -11.80 14.53
CA LEU A 114 -5.24 -10.43 14.79
C LEU A 114 -6.17 -9.84 15.84
N PRO A 115 -5.64 -9.21 16.90
CA PRO A 115 -6.48 -8.51 17.85
C PRO A 115 -7.30 -7.46 17.09
N ARG A 116 -8.60 -7.39 17.39
CA ARG A 116 -9.48 -6.33 16.87
C ARG A 116 -8.93 -4.96 17.23
N GLY A 117 -9.14 -3.98 16.36
CA GLY A 117 -8.81 -2.58 16.64
C GLY A 117 -7.44 -2.09 16.14
N GLY A 118 -6.70 -2.88 15.36
CA GLY A 118 -5.54 -2.37 14.63
C GLY A 118 -5.97 -1.45 13.49
N LYS A 119 -5.34 -0.27 13.37
CA LYS A 119 -5.69 0.73 12.35
C LYS A 119 -4.45 1.30 11.70
N ALA A 120 -4.49 1.51 10.38
CA ALA A 120 -3.43 2.17 9.64
C ALA A 120 -4.00 3.24 8.71
N SER A 121 -3.29 4.36 8.56
CA SER A 121 -3.54 5.36 7.53
C SER A 121 -2.60 5.10 6.36
N ILE A 122 -3.15 4.70 5.22
CA ILE A 122 -2.36 4.23 4.07
C ILE A 122 -2.63 5.04 2.79
N GLY A 123 -1.64 5.14 1.92
CA GLY A 123 -1.75 5.81 0.63
C GLY A 123 -0.87 5.17 -0.44
N LEU A 124 -1.03 5.63 -1.68
CA LEU A 124 -0.15 5.27 -2.80
C LEU A 124 0.62 6.49 -3.29
N ASP A 125 1.89 6.26 -3.58
CA ASP A 125 2.81 7.25 -4.13
C ASP A 125 3.71 6.61 -5.19
N LEU A 126 4.52 7.42 -5.86
CA LEU A 126 5.52 6.97 -6.82
C LEU A 126 6.93 7.36 -6.36
N ALA A 127 7.87 6.45 -6.54
CA ALA A 127 9.30 6.72 -6.43
C ALA A 127 9.97 6.50 -7.78
N ASP A 128 11.12 7.13 -8.00
CA ASP A 128 11.99 6.73 -9.11
C ASP A 128 12.55 5.33 -8.83
N ALA A 129 12.62 4.51 -9.88
CA ALA A 129 13.20 3.18 -9.74
C ALA A 129 14.70 3.31 -9.36
N PRO A 130 15.20 2.46 -8.46
CA PRO A 130 16.64 2.38 -8.21
C PRO A 130 17.35 2.03 -9.53
N ARG A 131 18.40 2.79 -9.86
CA ARG A 131 19.22 2.59 -11.07
C ARG A 131 20.14 1.39 -10.93
#